data_AF-A0A1Q7ZIW5-F1
#
_entry.id   AF-A0A1Q7ZIW5-F1
#
_cell.length_a   1.000
_cell.length_b   1.000
_cell.length_c   1.000
_cell.angle_alpha   90.00
_cell.angle_beta   90.00
_cell.angle_gamma   90.00
#
_symmetry.space_group_name_H-M   'P 1'
#
loop_
_entity.id
_entity.type
_entity.pdbx_description
1 polymer ?
#
loop_
_entity_poly.entity_id
_entity_poly.type
_entity_poly.pdbx_seq_one_letter_code
_entity_poly.pdbx_strand_id
1 'polypeptide(L)'
;MRVVFLAFACCLATQAAHTPAIESDAARAPVVVGTAHGRPGEKVRGALKVAEDADGTPIVLPIEIVSGSRPGPVVWAQACSHGDEYGGPRALQDVVRGLDPKEMSGTLVAVMIANPPAFEGL
;
A
#
# COMPACT_ATOMS: atom_id res chain seq x y z
N MET A 1 31.36 31.29 49.90
CA MET A 1 30.05 31.82 49.49
C MET A 1 29.79 31.34 48.07
N ARG A 2 28.96 30.30 47.91
CA ARG A 2 28.63 29.66 46.62
C ARG A 2 27.11 29.67 46.48
N VAL A 3 26.63 30.33 45.43
CA VAL A 3 25.22 30.46 45.07
C VAL A 3 24.74 29.13 44.48
N VAL A 4 23.67 28.58 45.04
CA VAL A 4 22.98 27.39 44.51
C VAL A 4 21.96 27.87 43.46
N PHE A 5 22.17 27.51 42.20
CA PHE A 5 21.13 27.59 41.17
C PHE A 5 20.40 26.25 41.11
N LEU A 6 19.12 26.26 41.48
CA LEU A 6 18.20 25.14 41.25
C LEU A 6 17.71 25.23 39.81
N ALA A 7 18.37 24.52 38.89
CA ALA A 7 17.89 24.39 37.51
C ALA A 7 16.88 23.25 37.42
N PHE A 8 15.65 23.60 37.06
CA PHE A 8 14.55 22.69 36.78
C PHE A 8 14.90 21.88 35.51
N ALA A 9 15.47 20.70 35.67
CA ALA A 9 15.65 19.75 34.57
C ALA A 9 14.30 19.09 34.27
N CYS A 10 13.54 19.72 33.39
CA CYS A 10 12.36 19.12 32.78
C CYS A 10 12.80 17.88 31.99
N CYS A 11 12.52 16.69 32.53
CA CYS A 11 12.63 15.43 31.83
C CYS A 11 11.68 15.41 30.62
N LEU A 12 12.12 15.96 29.49
CA LEU A 12 11.54 15.67 28.19
C LEU A 12 12.14 14.35 27.71
N ALA A 13 11.54 13.25 28.19
CA ALA A 13 11.70 11.97 27.52
C ALA A 13 11.26 12.19 26.06
N THR A 14 12.21 12.08 25.13
CA THR A 14 11.93 11.87 23.71
C THR A 14 11.19 10.55 23.61
N GLN A 15 9.87 10.58 23.76
CA GLN A 15 9.03 9.46 23.37
C GLN A 15 9.08 9.46 21.85
N ALA A 16 10.01 8.68 21.30
CA ALA A 16 9.92 8.25 19.91
C ALA A 16 8.48 7.75 19.73
N ALA A 17 7.75 8.32 18.76
CA ALA A 17 6.45 7.81 18.39
C ALA A 17 6.63 6.31 18.11
N HIS A 18 6.15 5.48 19.03
CA HIS A 18 6.09 4.05 18.82
C HIS A 18 4.97 3.86 17.79
N THR A 19 5.33 3.95 16.50
CA THR A 19 4.48 3.39 15.45
C THR A 19 4.41 1.91 15.76
N PRO A 20 3.24 1.36 16.14
CA PRO A 20 3.15 -0.06 16.36
C PRO A 20 3.51 -0.72 15.03
N ALA A 21 4.58 -1.52 15.04
CA ALA A 21 4.87 -2.38 13.91
C ALA A 21 3.63 -3.26 13.72
N ILE A 22 3.03 -3.25 12.53
CA ILE A 22 2.06 -4.27 12.14
C ILE A 22 2.89 -5.56 11.98
N GLU A 23 3.14 -6.23 13.10
CA GLU A 23 3.83 -7.52 13.15
C GLU A 23 2.83 -8.59 12.71
N SER A 24 3.01 -9.15 11.51
CA SER A 24 2.28 -10.35 11.09
C SER A 24 3.20 -11.58 11.20
N ASP A 25 3.14 -12.25 12.34
CA ASP A 25 3.87 -13.49 12.64
C ASP A 25 3.17 -14.74 12.09
N ALA A 26 2.82 -14.76 10.79
CA ALA A 26 2.16 -15.91 10.19
C ALA A 26 2.95 -16.44 9.00
N ALA A 27 3.14 -17.76 8.96
CA ALA A 27 3.54 -18.51 7.78
C ALA A 27 2.76 -18.00 6.56
N ARG A 28 3.48 -17.45 5.58
CA ARG A 28 2.93 -16.49 4.61
C ARG A 28 2.00 -17.20 3.61
N ALA A 29 0.70 -17.05 3.82
CA ALA A 29 -0.26 -17.33 2.76
C ALA A 29 0.01 -16.39 1.56
N PRO A 30 0.01 -16.88 0.31
CA PRO A 30 0.07 -16.04 -0.87
C PRO A 30 -1.04 -14.98 -0.83
N VAL A 31 -0.73 -13.74 -1.16
CA VAL A 31 -1.75 -12.68 -1.28
C VAL A 31 -2.43 -12.84 -2.62
N VAL A 32 -3.75 -13.06 -2.61
CA VAL A 32 -4.55 -13.27 -3.81
C VAL A 32 -5.66 -12.25 -3.86
N VAL A 33 -5.77 -11.54 -4.99
CA VAL A 33 -6.82 -10.55 -5.24
C VAL A 33 -7.33 -10.70 -6.65
N GLY A 34 -8.58 -11.16 -6.80
CA GLY A 34 -9.14 -11.51 -8.10
C GLY A 34 -8.25 -12.54 -8.80
N THR A 35 -7.74 -12.19 -9.99
CA THR A 35 -6.82 -13.04 -10.77
C THR A 35 -5.33 -12.78 -10.46
N ALA A 36 -5.00 -11.82 -9.59
CA ALA A 36 -3.62 -11.52 -9.20
C ALA A 36 -3.18 -12.42 -8.05
N HIS A 37 -2.15 -13.25 -8.27
CA HIS A 37 -1.64 -14.22 -7.29
C HIS A 37 -0.19 -13.87 -6.91
N GLY A 38 0.01 -13.15 -5.81
CA GLY A 38 1.33 -12.68 -5.38
C GLY A 38 2.13 -13.77 -4.67
N ARG A 39 3.19 -14.27 -5.30
CA ARG A 39 4.18 -15.17 -4.67
C ARG A 39 5.37 -14.40 -4.12
N PRO A 40 6.08 -14.90 -3.09
CA PRO A 40 7.25 -14.22 -2.53
C PRO A 40 8.31 -13.91 -3.60
N GLY A 41 8.82 -12.67 -3.60
CA GLY A 41 9.88 -12.23 -4.51
C GLY A 41 9.40 -11.86 -5.92
N GLU A 42 8.09 -11.76 -6.16
CA GLU A 42 7.51 -11.50 -7.48
C GLU A 42 6.68 -10.20 -7.55
N LYS A 43 6.58 -9.65 -8.76
CA LYS A 43 5.55 -8.68 -9.14
C LYS A 43 4.58 -9.34 -10.09
N VAL A 44 3.28 -9.23 -9.80
CA VAL A 44 2.24 -9.79 -10.66
C VAL A 44 1.16 -8.76 -10.92
N ARG A 45 0.53 -8.87 -12.08
CA ARG A 45 -0.64 -8.07 -12.45
C ARG A 45 -1.83 -9.01 -12.67
N GLY A 46 -3.00 -8.57 -12.24
CA GLY A 46 -4.26 -9.24 -12.50
C GLY A 46 -5.40 -8.23 -12.48
N ALA A 47 -6.61 -8.75 -12.29
CA ALA A 47 -7.81 -7.95 -12.27
C ALA A 47 -8.80 -8.49 -11.23
N LEU A 48 -9.61 -7.58 -10.70
CA LEU A 48 -10.74 -7.89 -9.83
C LEU A 48 -12.01 -7.35 -10.47
N LYS A 49 -12.93 -8.24 -10.87
CA LYS A 49 -14.28 -7.82 -11.28
C LYS A 49 -15.04 -7.36 -10.05
N VAL A 50 -15.59 -6.14 -10.10
CA VAL A 50 -16.28 -5.52 -8.95
C VAL A 50 -17.74 -5.20 -9.23
N ALA A 51 -18.12 -5.00 -10.49
CA ALA A 51 -19.49 -4.71 -10.89
C ALA A 51 -19.71 -5.04 -12.38
N GLU A 52 -20.89 -4.71 -12.88
CA GLU A 52 -21.28 -4.71 -14.29
C GLU A 52 -21.99 -3.38 -14.58
N ASP A 53 -21.81 -2.85 -15.79
CA ASP A 53 -22.54 -1.69 -16.31
C ASP A 53 -23.95 -2.11 -16.79
N ALA A 54 -24.79 -1.15 -17.19
CA ALA A 54 -26.18 -1.36 -17.58
C ALA A 54 -26.35 -2.30 -18.79
N ASP A 55 -25.35 -2.39 -19.66
CA ASP A 55 -25.31 -3.31 -20.80
C ASP A 55 -24.70 -4.69 -20.47
N GLY A 56 -24.32 -4.91 -19.19
CA GLY A 56 -23.67 -6.11 -18.71
C GLY A 56 -22.15 -6.12 -18.85
N THR A 57 -21.53 -5.04 -19.34
CA THR A 57 -20.07 -4.94 -19.46
C THR A 57 -19.43 -5.00 -18.06
N PRO A 58 -18.44 -5.88 -17.80
CA PRO A 58 -17.86 -6.01 -16.48
C PRO A 58 -16.97 -4.80 -16.12
N ILE A 59 -17.20 -4.23 -14.95
CA ILE A 59 -16.32 -3.21 -14.35
C ILE A 59 -15.23 -3.95 -13.57
N VAL A 60 -13.97 -3.71 -13.96
CA VAL A 60 -12.79 -4.40 -13.42
C VAL A 60 -11.77 -3.42 -12.87
N LEU A 61 -11.20 -3.75 -11.70
CA LEU A 61 -10.07 -3.03 -11.12
C LEU A 61 -8.76 -3.71 -11.57
N PRO A 62 -7.84 -3.01 -12.25
CA PRO A 62 -6.49 -3.50 -12.45
C PRO A 62 -5.76 -3.60 -11.11
N ILE A 63 -5.25 -4.78 -10.79
CA ILE A 63 -4.52 -5.05 -9.53
C ILE A 63 -3.05 -5.32 -9.85
N GLU A 64 -2.15 -4.65 -9.15
CA GLU A 64 -0.73 -5.00 -9.12
C GLU A 64 -0.36 -5.48 -7.71
N ILE A 65 0.29 -6.63 -7.59
CA ILE A 65 0.82 -7.13 -6.32
C ILE A 65 2.35 -7.18 -6.42
N VAL A 66 3.02 -6.48 -5.51
CA VAL A 66 4.47 -6.55 -5.32
C VAL A 66 4.73 -7.27 -4.00
N SER A 67 5.10 -8.53 -4.09
CA SER A 67 5.34 -9.40 -2.94
C SER A 67 6.83 -9.47 -2.65
N GLY A 68 7.27 -8.87 -1.54
CA GLY A 68 8.66 -8.94 -1.07
C GLY A 68 9.15 -10.37 -0.85
N SER A 69 10.45 -10.62 -0.84
CA SER A 69 11.04 -11.94 -0.56
C SER A 69 10.98 -12.27 0.93
N ARG A 70 11.00 -11.24 1.79
CA ARG A 70 10.98 -11.37 3.25
C ARG A 70 9.57 -11.17 3.82
N PRO A 71 9.25 -11.80 4.96
CA PRO A 71 7.99 -11.55 5.68
C PRO A 71 7.84 -10.08 6.07
N GLY A 72 6.60 -9.62 6.18
CA GLY A 72 6.25 -8.25 6.56
C GLY A 72 4.77 -7.94 6.29
N PRO A 73 4.32 -6.71 6.57
CA PRO A 73 2.93 -6.34 6.46
C PRO A 73 2.42 -6.40 5.02
N VAL A 74 1.10 -6.55 4.87
CA VAL A 74 0.41 -6.35 3.60
C VAL A 74 -0.19 -4.95 3.61
N VAL A 75 0.16 -4.13 2.62
CA VAL A 75 -0.33 -2.77 2.45
C VAL A 75 -1.19 -2.72 1.20
N TRP A 76 -2.41 -2.19 1.32
CA TRP A 76 -3.25 -1.84 0.18
C TRP A 76 -3.13 -0.34 -0.10
N ALA A 77 -2.74 0.02 -1.32
CA ALA A 77 -2.68 1.40 -1.78
C ALA A 77 -3.55 1.55 -3.04
N GLN A 78 -4.36 2.60 -3.07
CA GLN A 78 -5.23 2.89 -4.20
C GLN A 78 -5.30 4.38 -4.51
N ALA A 79 -5.65 4.71 -5.75
CA ALA A 79 -5.78 6.08 -6.23
C ALA A 79 -6.90 6.22 -7.26
N CYS A 80 -7.21 7.47 -7.64
CA CYS A 80 -8.28 7.80 -8.58
C CYS A 80 -9.63 7.21 -8.15
N SER A 81 -10.02 7.59 -6.92
CA SER A 81 -11.40 7.41 -6.43
C SER A 81 -12.35 8.36 -7.16
N HIS A 82 -11.84 9.55 -7.52
CA HIS A 82 -12.44 10.45 -8.49
C HIS A 82 -11.67 10.39 -9.81
N GLY A 83 -12.36 10.55 -10.94
CA GLY A 83 -11.83 10.31 -12.28
C GLY A 83 -10.82 11.34 -12.79
N ASP A 84 -10.77 12.52 -12.16
CA ASP A 84 -9.91 13.65 -12.52
C ASP A 84 -8.66 13.78 -11.63
N GLU A 85 -8.44 12.84 -10.70
CA GLU A 85 -7.31 12.84 -9.75
C GLU A 85 -6.07 12.10 -10.29
N TYR A 86 -5.49 12.57 -11.39
CA TYR A 86 -4.40 11.86 -12.10
C TYR A 86 -3.06 11.77 -11.35
N GLY A 87 -2.85 12.63 -10.35
CA GLY A 87 -1.59 12.66 -9.60
C GLY A 87 -1.33 11.38 -8.78
N GLY A 88 -2.36 10.86 -8.11
CA GLY A 88 -2.27 9.65 -7.30
C GLY A 88 -1.89 8.39 -8.11
N PRO A 89 -2.59 8.07 -9.21
CA PRO A 89 -2.24 6.95 -10.09
C PRO A 89 -0.80 7.04 -10.60
N ARG A 90 -0.36 8.23 -11.03
CA ARG A 90 1.00 8.43 -11.54
C ARG A 90 2.05 8.17 -10.46
N ALA A 91 1.84 8.69 -9.25
CA ALA A 91 2.74 8.46 -8.11
C ALA A 91 2.78 6.99 -7.70
N LEU A 92 1.61 6.33 -7.64
CA LEU A 92 1.54 4.91 -7.29
C LEU A 92 2.21 4.01 -8.36
N GLN A 93 2.11 4.38 -9.65
CA GLN A 93 2.87 3.72 -10.70
C GLN A 93 4.38 3.86 -10.51
N ASP A 94 4.88 5.03 -10.09
CA ASP A 94 6.31 5.21 -9.79
C ASP A 94 6.76 4.36 -8.61
N VAL A 95 5.97 4.31 -7.54
CA VAL A 95 6.21 3.43 -6.40
C VAL A 95 6.32 1.98 -6.89
N VAL A 96 5.32 1.46 -7.59
CA VAL A 96 5.32 0.06 -8.03
C VAL A 96 6.48 -0.25 -8.97
N ARG A 97 6.87 0.68 -9.86
CA ARG A 97 8.04 0.52 -10.72
C ARG A 97 9.36 0.49 -9.94
N GLY A 98 9.51 1.36 -8.94
CA GLY A 98 10.74 1.51 -8.16
C GLY A 98 10.99 0.42 -7.12
N LEU A 99 9.95 -0.31 -6.70
CA LEU A 99 10.09 -1.39 -5.72
C LEU A 99 10.80 -2.61 -6.32
N ASP A 100 11.79 -3.19 -5.64
CA ASP A 100 12.33 -4.52 -5.97
C ASP A 100 11.79 -5.56 -4.98
N PRO A 101 10.96 -6.52 -5.40
CA PRO A 101 10.42 -7.53 -4.50
C PRO A 101 11.52 -8.41 -3.88
N LYS A 102 12.71 -8.54 -4.48
CA LYS A 102 13.81 -9.30 -3.86
C LYS A 102 14.36 -8.61 -2.61
N GLU A 103 14.24 -7.29 -2.56
CA GLU A 103 14.79 -6.45 -1.50
C GLU A 103 13.73 -5.93 -0.51
N MET A 104 12.47 -6.35 -0.64
CA MET A 104 11.36 -5.92 0.22
C MET A 104 10.98 -6.91 1.31
N SER A 105 10.45 -6.37 2.41
CA SER A 105 9.72 -7.10 3.44
C SER A 105 8.22 -6.78 3.32
N GLY A 106 7.37 -7.79 3.24
CA GLY A 106 5.91 -7.62 3.14
C GLY A 106 5.39 -7.60 1.70
N THR A 107 4.20 -7.06 1.50
CA THR A 107 3.50 -7.05 0.19
C THR A 107 2.78 -5.73 -0.03
N LEU A 108 2.89 -5.15 -1.21
CA LEU A 108 2.05 -4.04 -1.67
C LEU A 108 1.00 -4.57 -2.65
N VAL A 109 -0.27 -4.30 -2.39
CA VAL A 109 -1.35 -4.41 -3.37
C VAL A 109 -1.70 -3.00 -3.84
N ALA A 110 -1.54 -2.73 -5.12
CA ALA A 110 -1.73 -1.42 -5.74
C ALA A 110 -2.91 -1.45 -6.72
N VAL A 111 -3.77 -0.43 -6.61
CA VAL A 111 -4.89 -0.19 -7.52
C VAL A 111 -4.81 1.25 -8.02
N MET A 112 -4.33 1.42 -9.24
CA MET A 112 -4.06 2.75 -9.78
C MET A 112 -5.34 3.51 -10.10
N ILE A 113 -6.41 2.81 -10.49
CA ILE A 113 -7.72 3.38 -10.82
C ILE A 113 -8.75 2.63 -9.99
N ALA A 114 -9.22 3.23 -8.90
CA ALA A 114 -10.18 2.63 -8.00
C ALA A 114 -11.63 2.83 -8.46
N ASN A 115 -11.89 3.84 -9.29
CA ASN A 115 -13.20 4.12 -9.86
C ASN A 115 -13.11 4.21 -11.40
N PRO A 116 -13.09 3.06 -12.12
CA PRO A 116 -13.03 3.05 -13.57
C PRO A 116 -14.16 3.85 -14.25
N PRO A 117 -15.44 3.75 -13.84
CA PRO A 117 -16.51 4.55 -14.45
C PRO A 117 -16.23 6.06 -14.42
N ALA A 118 -15.85 6.60 -13.26
CA ALA A 118 -15.55 8.02 -13.15
C ALA A 118 -14.32 8.42 -14.00
N PHE A 119 -13.30 7.57 -14.08
CA PHE A 119 -12.10 7.82 -14.89
C PHE A 119 -12.40 7.80 -16.40
N GLU A 120 -13.33 6.94 -16.82
CA GLU A 120 -13.77 6.80 -18.21
C GLU A 120 -14.81 7.86 -18.62
N GLY A 121 -15.36 8.59 -17.65
CA GLY A 121 -16.36 9.64 -17.86
C GLY A 121 -17.80 9.13 -17.99
N LEU A 122 -18.08 7.98 -17.38
CA LEU A 122 -19.42 7.37 -17.28
C LEU A 122 -20.21 7.89 -16.08
#